data_AF-A0A183KXF0-F1
#
_entry.id   AF-A0A183KXF0-F1
#
_cell.length_a   1.000
_cell.length_b   1.000
_cell.length_c   1.000
_cell.angle_alpha   90.00
_cell.angle_beta   90.00
_cell.angle_gamma   90.00
#
_symmetry.space_group_name_H-M   'P 1'
#
loop_
_entity.id
_entity.type
_entity.pdbx_description
1 polymer ?
#
loop_
_entity_poly.entity_id
_entity_poly.type
_entity_poly.pdbx_seq_one_letter_code
_entity_poly.pdbx_strand_id
1 'polypeptide(L)' 'MKNLALERHILFRHSNEKPFKCPYCNFTFKLTNCLTRHLSSRHKIYESNENDKKSTDPVVPDTTQSDLVGKVYPYF' A
#
# COMPACT_ATOMS: atom_id res chain seq x y z
N MET A 1 0.01 -20.29 2.88
CA MET A 1 -0.27 -19.68 1.57
C MET A 1 -1.03 -18.39 1.80
N LYS A 2 -0.48 -17.23 1.43
CA LYS A 2 -1.18 -15.93 1.55
C LYS A 2 -2.14 -15.77 0.36
N ASN A 3 -3.40 -15.42 0.60
CA ASN A 3 -4.36 -15.15 -0.45
C ASN A 3 -4.54 -13.64 -0.60
N LEU A 4 -3.81 -13.05 -1.55
CA LEU A 4 -3.79 -11.61 -1.78
C LEU A 4 -5.17 -11.03 -2.13
N ALA A 5 -6.06 -11.83 -2.74
CA ALA A 5 -7.40 -11.38 -3.11
C ALA A 5 -8.29 -11.22 -1.87
N LEU A 6 -8.25 -12.18 -0.95
CA LEU A 6 -8.98 -12.12 0.32
C LEU A 6 -8.41 -11.04 1.25
N GLU A 7 -7.09 -10.94 1.37
CA GLU A 7 -6.43 -9.90 2.15
C GLU A 7 -6.83 -8.50 1.66
N ARG A 8 -6.82 -8.29 0.34
CA ARG A 8 -7.29 -7.04 -0.26
C ARG A 8 -8.78 -6.82 0.00
N HIS A 9 -9.62 -7.85 -0.15
CA HIS A 9 -11.05 -7.73 0.17
C HIS A 9 -11.25 -7.23 1.60
N ILE A 10 -10.60 -7.85 2.58
CA ILE A 10 -10.67 -7.45 3.99
C ILE A 10 -10.14 -6.02 4.18
N LEU A 11 -8.98 -5.69 3.60
CA LEU A 11 -8.39 -4.36 3.69
C LEU A 11 -9.32 -3.25 3.18
N PHE A 12 -10.09 -3.54 2.11
CA PHE A 12 -10.98 -2.56 1.50
C PHE A 12 -12.36 -2.47 2.15
N ARG A 13 -12.93 -3.61 2.55
CA ARG A 13 -14.32 -3.72 3.01
C ARG A 13 -14.46 -3.71 4.53
N HIS A 14 -13.45 -4.17 5.24
CA HIS A 14 -13.51 -4.43 6.68
C HIS A 14 -12.40 -3.72 7.47
N SER A 15 -11.46 -3.05 6.80
CA SER A 15 -10.36 -2.32 7.45
C SER A 15 -10.29 -0.86 6.99
N ASN A 16 -9.80 -0.02 7.89
CA ASN A 16 -9.45 1.38 7.62
C ASN A 16 -7.92 1.60 7.56
N GLU A 17 -7.15 0.52 7.60
CA GLU A 17 -5.69 0.58 7.48
C GLU A 17 -5.27 1.17 6.13
N LYS A 18 -4.26 2.03 6.18
CA LYS A 18 -3.64 2.67 5.03
C LYS A 18 -2.12 2.58 5.19
N PRO A 19 -1.54 1.39 4.97
CA PRO A 19 -0.15 1.12 5.31
C PRO A 19 0.85 1.95 4.49
N PHE A 20 0.45 2.52 3.36
CA PHE A 20 1.36 3.25 2.46
C PHE A 20 1.25 4.76 2.66
N LYS A 21 2.18 5.35 3.41
CA LYS A 21 2.26 6.81 3.62
C LYS A 21 3.16 7.46 2.56
N CYS A 22 2.75 8.62 2.05
CA CYS A 22 3.62 9.43 1.21
C CYS A 22 4.76 10.05 2.04
N PRO A 23 6.03 9.96 1.62
CA PRO A 23 7.13 10.61 2.34
C PRO A 23 7.16 12.13 2.15
N TYR A 24 6.45 12.66 1.14
CA TYR A 24 6.47 14.08 0.78
C TYR A 24 5.20 14.83 1.22
N CYS A 25 4.18 14.12 1.72
CA CYS A 25 2.96 14.74 2.26
C CYS A 25 2.23 13.82 3.24
N ASN A 26 1.16 14.32 3.86
CA ASN A 26 0.42 13.56 4.89
C ASN A 26 -0.59 12.54 4.33
N PHE A 27 -0.60 12.27 3.03
CA PHE A 27 -1.53 11.32 2.44
C PHE A 27 -1.10 9.86 2.70
N THR A 28 -2.08 9.01 2.99
CA THR A 28 -1.91 7.57 3.18
C THR A 28 -2.84 6.79 2.25
N PHE A 29 -2.39 5.62 1.80
CA PHE A 29 -3.05 4.80 0.80
C PHE A 29 -3.16 3.34 1.27
N LYS A 30 -4.19 2.65 0.78
CA LYS A 30 -4.41 1.22 1.03
C LYS A 30 -3.56 0.31 0.13
N LEU A 31 -3.07 0.81 -1.00
CA LEU A 31 -2.30 0.06 -1.98
C LEU A 31 -1.08 0.84 -2.48
N THR A 32 -0.04 0.11 -2.87
CA THR A 32 1.19 0.66 -3.48
C THR A 32 0.91 1.39 -4.79
N ASN A 33 0.10 0.82 -5.69
CA ASN A 33 -0.24 1.45 -6.97
C ASN A 33 -0.91 2.83 -6.81
N CYS A 34 -1.68 3.01 -5.74
CA CYS A 34 -2.31 4.27 -5.39
C CYS A 34 -1.26 5.30 -4.94
N LEU A 35 -0.27 4.89 -4.14
CA LEU A 35 0.87 5.72 -3.77
C LEU A 35 1.72 6.08 -5.00
N THR A 36 2.06 5.13 -5.87
CA THR A 36 2.85 5.40 -7.10
C THR A 36 2.16 6.44 -7.99
N ARG A 37 0.85 6.28 -8.23
CA ARG A 37 0.07 7.26 -8.99
C ARG A 37 0.03 8.63 -8.30
N HIS A 38 -0.06 8.65 -6.98
CA HIS A 38 0.01 9.88 -6.20
C HIS A 38 1.38 10.56 -6.32
N LEU A 39 2.48 9.82 -6.20
CA LEU A 39 3.84 10.33 -6.36
C LEU A 39 4.06 10.90 -7.77
N SER A 40 3.54 10.24 -8.80
CA SER A 40 3.61 10.74 -10.17
C SER A 40 2.78 12.01 -10.38
N SER A 41 1.51 12.03 -9.94
CA SER A 41 0.61 13.17 -10.20
C SER A 41 0.82 14.38 -9.30
N ARG A 42 1.14 14.17 -8.01
CA ARG A 42 1.26 15.23 -7.00
C ARG A 42 2.69 15.68 -6.76
N HIS A 43 3.66 14.79 -6.93
CA HIS A 43 5.07 15.09 -6.69
C HIS A 43 5.93 15.01 -7.96
N LYS A 44 5.42 14.43 -9.06
CA LYS A 44 6.16 14.20 -10.32
C LYS A 44 7.46 13.40 -10.14
N ILE A 45 7.46 12.48 -9.17
CA ILE A 45 8.64 11.68 -8.79
C ILE A 45 8.71 10.34 -9.53
N TYR A 46 7.58 9.87 -10.05
CA TYR A 46 7.52 8.60 -10.78
C TYR A 46 7.14 8.86 -12.25
N GLU A 47 8.04 8.53 -13.17
CA GLU A 47 7.73 8.39 -14.59
C GLU A 47 7.16 6.99 -14.83
N SER A 48 5.90 6.92 -15.24
CA SER A 48 5.20 5.67 -15.53
C SER A 48 5.62 5.12 -16.89
N ASN A 49 6.62 4.25 -16.92
CA ASN A 49 6.89 3.40 -18.09
C ASN A 49 5.97 2.18 -18.04
N GLU A 50 4.98 2.12 -18.94
CA GLU A 50 3.88 1.15 -18.99
C GLU A 50 4.27 -0.30 -19.41
N ASN A 51 5.53 -0.72 -19.29
CA ASN A 51 5.96 -2.03 -19.83
C ASN A 51 6.41 -3.09 -18.80
N ASP A 52 6.48 -2.79 -17.52
CA ASP A 52 6.83 -3.81 -16.52
C ASP A 52 5.57 -4.40 -15.86
N LYS A 53 4.97 -5.37 -16.55
CA LYS A 53 4.21 -6.45 -15.88
C LYS A 53 5.21 -7.39 -15.18
N LYS A 54 5.98 -6.87 -14.24
CA LYS A 54 6.75 -7.67 -13.30
C LYS A 54 6.68 -6.98 -11.96
N SER A 55 6.15 -7.70 -10.99
CA SER A 55 6.30 -7.41 -9.58
C SER A 55 7.79 -7.20 -9.29
N THR A 56 8.24 -5.96 -9.36
CA THR A 56 9.45 -5.51 -8.69
C THR A 56 8.93 -4.55 -7.64
N ASP A 57 8.96 -5.02 -6.41
CA ASP A 57 8.63 -4.22 -5.25
C ASP A 57 9.38 -2.88 -5.39
N PRO A 58 8.69 -1.74 -5.43
CA PRO A 58 9.37 -0.47 -5.32
C PRO A 58 10.21 -0.56 -4.05
N VAL A 59 11.51 -0.28 -4.16
CA VAL A 59 12.37 -0.10 -2.97
C VAL A 59 11.86 1.16 -2.27
N VAL A 60 10.76 1.01 -1.55
CA VAL A 60 10.33 1.94 -0.53
C VAL A 60 11.41 1.84 0.55
N PRO A 61 11.99 2.97 1.01
CA PRO A 61 12.89 2.93 2.15
C PRO A 61 12.17 2.18 3.28
N ASP A 62 12.83 1.15 3.78
CA ASP A 62 12.32 0.18 4.75
C ASP A 62 11.57 0.89 5.88
N THR A 63 10.26 1.01 5.73
CA THR A 63 9.35 1.42 6.79
C THR A 63 8.65 0.14 7.24
N THR A 64 9.46 -0.82 7.68
CA THR A 64 8.99 -2.12 8.17
C THR A 64 7.98 -1.90 9.27
N GLN A 65 6.79 -2.40 8.97
CA GLN A 65 5.65 -2.53 9.85
C GLN A 65 5.95 -3.64 10.87
N SER A 66 6.79 -3.36 11.87
CA SER A 66 7.21 -4.35 12.89
C SER A 66 6.31 -4.40 14.13
N ASP A 67 5.48 -3.37 14.39
CA ASP A 67 4.90 -3.20 15.72
C ASP A 67 3.37 -3.37 15.83
N LEU A 68 2.68 -3.88 14.82
CA LEU A 68 1.22 -4.13 14.91
C LEU A 68 0.88 -5.61 14.80
N VAL A 69 1.47 -6.41 15.68
CA VAL A 69 0.91 -7.72 16.06
C VAL A 69 -0.23 -7.47 17.04
N GLY A 70 -1.44 -7.94 16.71
CA GLY A 70 -2.39 -8.37 17.74
C GLY A 70 -3.69 -7.59 17.88
N LYS A 71 -4.47 -7.44 16.79
CA LYS A 71 -5.91 -7.17 16.94
C LYS A 71 -6.74 -8.07 16.04
N VAL A 72 -6.97 -9.28 16.55
CA VAL A 72 -8.11 -10.12 16.14
C VAL A 72 -9.35 -9.41 16.64
N TYR A 73 -10.14 -8.82 15.73
CA TYR A 73 -11.48 -8.36 16.06
C TYR A 73 -12.48 -9.44 15.61
N PRO A 74 -13.23 -10.06 16.55
CA PRO A 74 -14.26 -11.02 16.20
C PRO A 74 -15.40 -10.34 15.45
N TYR A 75 -15.91 -11.02 14.43
CA TYR A 75 -17.03 -10.58 13.62
C TYR A 75 -18.32 -10.53 14.45
N PHE A 76 -18.96 -9.36 14.47
CA PHE A 76 -20.41 -9.26 14.33
C PHE A 76 -20.69 -8.51 13.02
#